data_AF-A0AAV3RIV3-F1
#
_entry.id   AF-A0AAV3RIV3-F1
#
_cell.length_a   1.000
_cell.length_b   1.000
_cell.length_c   1.000
_cell.angle_alpha   90.00
_cell.angle_beta   90.00
_cell.angle_gamma   90.00
#
_symmetry.space_group_name_H-M   'P 1'
#
loop_
_entity.id
_entity.type
_entity.pdbx_description
1 polymer ?
#
loop_
_entity_poly.entity_id
_entity_poly.type
_entity_poly.pdbx_seq_one_letter_code
_entity_poly.pdbx_strand_id
1 'polypeptide(L)'
;MGCYCSKSPPQPAADEVPNVLAAQTHFTVKDVKALHELFRKLSCSITDDHFISREKFQLGLFNNSKKQSLFSDRMFDLFDSDHDGLIEFGEFVRSLSIFHPEAPQAEKAMCMY
;
A
#
# COMPACT_ATOMS: atom_id res chain seq x y z
N MET A 1 29.68 28.63 -7.12
CA MET A 1 30.08 27.22 -7.28
C MET A 1 29.19 26.39 -6.37
N GLY A 2 28.14 25.82 -6.95
CA GLY A 2 27.13 25.05 -6.21
C GLY A 2 27.63 23.66 -5.88
N CYS A 3 27.08 23.08 -4.82
CA CYS A 3 27.15 21.65 -4.58
C CYS A 3 25.72 21.18 -4.34
N TYR A 4 25.10 20.71 -5.42
CA TYR A 4 23.83 20.01 -5.37
C TYR A 4 24.13 18.64 -4.79
N CYS A 5 23.65 18.36 -3.58
CA CYS A 5 23.61 17.01 -3.06
C CYS A 5 22.62 16.23 -3.91
N SER A 6 23.13 15.51 -4.91
CA SER A 6 22.36 14.54 -5.68
C SER A 6 21.91 13.42 -4.75
N LYS A 7 20.73 13.59 -4.14
CA LYS A 7 19.96 12.46 -3.67
C LYS A 7 19.57 11.68 -4.92
N SER A 8 20.11 10.48 -5.07
CA SER A 8 19.65 9.53 -6.07
C SER A 8 18.13 9.38 -5.94
N PRO A 9 17.37 9.26 -7.05
CA PRO A 9 15.97 8.86 -6.97
C PRO A 9 15.89 7.55 -6.18
N PRO A 10 14.88 7.34 -5.34
CA PRO A 10 14.64 6.03 -4.74
C PRO A 10 14.60 5.02 -5.89
N GLN A 11 15.46 4.02 -5.84
CA GLN A 11 15.35 2.91 -6.77
C GLN A 11 13.95 2.33 -6.59
N PRO A 12 13.21 2.10 -7.68
CA PRO A 12 11.85 1.60 -7.55
C PRO A 12 11.92 0.23 -6.89
N ALA A 13 11.35 0.08 -5.70
CA ALA A 13 11.03 -1.20 -5.09
C ALA A 13 9.90 -1.92 -5.87
N ALA A 14 9.87 -1.76 -7.19
CA ALA A 14 8.81 -2.18 -8.09
C ALA A 14 8.82 -3.68 -8.41
N ASP A 15 9.78 -4.43 -7.87
CA ASP A 15 9.87 -5.88 -8.06
C ASP A 15 10.11 -6.60 -6.72
N GLU A 16 9.31 -6.31 -5.69
CA GLU A 16 9.07 -7.38 -4.72
C GLU A 16 8.41 -8.54 -5.47
N VAL A 17 9.23 -9.54 -5.80
CA VAL A 17 8.82 -10.69 -6.61
C VAL A 17 7.56 -11.30 -5.96
N PRO A 18 6.47 -11.56 -6.72
CA PRO A 18 5.22 -12.07 -6.15
C PRO A 18 5.38 -13.30 -5.24
N ASN A 19 6.46 -14.08 -5.45
CA ASN A 19 6.83 -15.21 -4.59
C ASN A 19 7.25 -14.80 -3.18
N VAL A 20 7.96 -13.68 -3.01
CA VAL A 20 8.40 -13.17 -1.70
C VAL A 20 7.19 -12.71 -0.90
N LEU A 21 6.32 -11.91 -1.53
CA LEU A 21 5.10 -11.44 -0.88
C LEU A 21 4.13 -12.57 -0.55
N ALA A 22 3.97 -13.55 -1.44
CA ALA A 22 3.15 -14.74 -1.17
C ALA A 22 3.71 -15.59 -0.01
N ALA A 23 5.04 -15.61 0.18
CA ALA A 23 5.65 -16.34 1.29
C ALA A 23 5.52 -15.60 2.65
N GLN A 24 5.37 -14.27 2.62
CA GLN A 24 5.23 -13.43 3.81
C GLN A 24 3.77 -13.19 4.21
N THR A 25 2.82 -13.56 3.37
CA THR A 25 1.40 -13.28 3.56
C THR A 25 0.57 -14.54 3.44
N HIS A 26 -0.72 -14.43 3.74
CA HIS A 26 -1.67 -15.53 3.57
C HIS A 26 -2.18 -15.66 2.12
N PHE A 27 -1.57 -14.95 1.17
CA PHE A 27 -1.97 -14.94 -0.23
C PHE A 27 -1.12 -15.87 -1.08
N THR A 28 -1.73 -16.50 -2.09
CA THR A 28 -0.96 -17.25 -3.09
C THR A 28 -0.31 -16.31 -4.10
N VAL A 29 0.67 -16.80 -4.87
CA VAL A 29 1.30 -16.05 -5.97
C VAL A 29 0.26 -15.53 -6.99
N LYS A 30 -0.85 -16.25 -7.18
CA LYS A 30 -1.94 -15.82 -8.06
C LYS A 30 -2.69 -14.63 -7.46
N ASP A 31 -2.96 -14.69 -6.16
CA ASP A 31 -3.67 -13.62 -5.45
C ASP A 31 -2.81 -12.35 -5.42
N VAL A 32 -1.51 -12.46 -5.15
CA VAL A 32 -0.57 -11.32 -5.20
C VAL A 32 -0.57 -10.65 -6.59
N LYS A 33 -0.65 -11.44 -7.67
CA LYS A 33 -0.77 -10.88 -9.03
C LYS A 33 -2.10 -10.16 -9.24
N ALA A 34 -3.21 -10.70 -8.74
CA ALA A 34 -4.51 -10.02 -8.81
C ALA A 34 -4.52 -8.72 -7.98
N LEU A 35 -3.88 -8.74 -6.80
CA LEU A 35 -3.69 -7.55 -5.95
C LEU A 35 -2.83 -6.49 -6.66
N HIS A 36 -1.84 -6.89 -7.45
CA HIS A 36 -1.05 -5.95 -8.26
C HIS A 36 -1.90 -5.23 -9.32
N GLU A 37 -2.85 -5.93 -9.96
CA GLU A 37 -3.78 -5.28 -10.89
C GLU A 37 -4.71 -4.29 -10.19
N LEU A 38 -5.16 -4.62 -8.97
CA LEU A 38 -5.95 -3.70 -8.14
C LEU A 38 -5.13 -2.49 -7.71
N PHE A 39 -3.90 -2.71 -7.25
CA PHE A 39 -2.97 -1.66 -6.88
C PHE A 39 -2.73 -0.70 -8.05
N ARG A 40 -2.45 -1.23 -9.26
CA ARG A 40 -2.28 -0.42 -10.46
C ARG A 40 -3.51 0.43 -10.78
N LYS A 41 -4.72 -0.12 -10.66
CA LYS A 41 -5.96 0.65 -10.88
C LYS A 41 -6.08 1.83 -9.92
N LEU A 42 -5.67 1.65 -8.66
CA LEU A 42 -5.70 2.70 -7.64
C LEU A 42 -4.57 3.72 -7.83
N SER A 43 -3.36 3.26 -8.12
CA SER A 43 -2.18 4.12 -8.29
C SER A 43 -2.29 5.03 -9.52
N CYS A 44 -2.88 4.54 -10.62
CA CYS A 44 -3.06 5.32 -11.86
C CYS A 44 -4.28 6.26 -11.83
N SER A 45 -5.08 6.31 -10.75
CA SER A 45 -6.36 7.05 -10.74
C SER A 45 -6.21 8.58 -10.80
N ILE A 46 -5.05 9.13 -10.41
CA ILE A 46 -4.79 10.58 -10.41
C ILE A 46 -3.49 10.89 -11.16
N THR A 47 -2.42 10.12 -10.91
CA THR A 47 -1.09 10.32 -11.53
C THR A 47 -0.33 8.98 -11.50
N ASP A 48 0.41 8.62 -12.55
CA ASP A 48 1.01 7.27 -12.69
C ASP A 48 2.39 7.15 -12.00
N ASP A 49 2.41 7.35 -10.68
CA ASP A 49 3.65 7.39 -9.90
C ASP A 49 4.02 6.03 -9.29
N HIS A 50 3.26 4.97 -9.57
CA HIS A 50 3.42 3.63 -8.95
C HIS A 50 3.25 3.59 -7.41
N PHE A 51 2.83 4.69 -6.80
CA PHE A 51 2.48 4.79 -5.38
C PHE A 51 1.02 5.22 -5.19
N ILE A 52 0.42 4.78 -4.09
CA ILE A 52 -0.91 5.25 -3.66
C ILE A 52 -0.72 6.32 -2.58
N SER A 53 -0.88 7.58 -2.96
CA SER A 53 -0.94 8.70 -2.00
C SER A 53 -2.27 8.72 -1.25
N ARG A 54 -2.33 9.46 -0.14
CA ARG A 54 -3.56 9.63 0.66
C ARG A 54 -4.76 10.08 -0.19
N GLU A 55 -4.54 10.99 -1.14
CA GLU A 55 -5.59 11.47 -2.05
C GLU A 55 -6.11 10.36 -2.98
N LYS A 56 -5.21 9.54 -3.56
CA LYS A 56 -5.58 8.40 -4.41
C LYS A 56 -6.33 7.33 -3.61
N PHE A 57 -5.88 7.06 -2.39
CA PHE A 57 -6.52 6.11 -1.48
C PHE A 57 -7.95 6.55 -1.13
N GLN A 58 -8.12 7.82 -0.72
CA GLN A 58 -9.44 8.38 -0.42
C GLN A 58 -10.36 8.39 -1.64
N LEU A 59 -9.84 8.75 -2.81
CA LEU A 59 -10.61 8.71 -4.05
C LEU A 59 -11.01 7.29 -4.43
N GLY A 60 -10.09 6.32 -4.32
CA GLY A 60 -10.36 4.92 -4.68
C GLY A 60 -11.34 4.22 -3.74
N LEU A 61 -11.27 4.47 -2.43
CA LEU A 61 -12.16 3.85 -1.44
C LEU A 61 -13.52 4.55 -1.30
N PHE A 62 -13.54 5.88 -1.32
CA PHE A 62 -14.76 6.65 -1.01
C PHE A 62 -15.35 7.36 -2.21
N ASN A 63 -14.73 7.23 -3.39
CA ASN A 63 -15.07 7.97 -4.60
C ASN A 63 -15.13 9.49 -4.36
N ASN A 64 -14.36 9.97 -3.37
CA ASN A 64 -14.38 11.36 -2.90
C ASN A 64 -13.04 11.71 -2.20
N SER A 65 -12.25 12.58 -2.83
CA SER A 65 -10.95 13.03 -2.29
C SER A 65 -11.05 14.19 -1.29
N LYS A 66 -12.26 14.73 -1.01
CA LYS A 66 -12.46 15.90 -0.14
C LYS A 66 -13.09 15.56 1.20
N LYS A 67 -13.51 14.31 1.40
CA LYS A 67 -14.14 13.85 2.62
C LYS A 67 -13.07 13.32 3.57
N GLN A 68 -12.56 14.21 4.42
CA GLN A 68 -11.74 13.81 5.57
C GLN A 68 -12.57 12.89 6.48
N SER A 69 -12.08 11.67 6.69
CA SER A 69 -12.69 10.68 7.56
C SER A 69 -11.62 10.13 8.47
N LEU A 70 -11.84 10.16 9.78
CA LEU A 70 -10.92 9.52 10.73
C LEU A 70 -10.71 8.03 10.41
N PHE A 71 -11.70 7.39 9.78
CA PHE A 71 -11.58 6.04 9.29
C PHE A 71 -10.63 5.93 8.09
N SER A 72 -10.70 6.86 7.13
CA SER A 72 -9.79 6.86 5.99
C SER A 72 -8.36 7.14 6.43
N ASP A 73 -8.19 8.02 7.41
CA ASP A 73 -6.86 8.36 7.92
C ASP A 73 -6.24 7.18 8.66
N ARG A 74 -6.96 6.55 9.59
CA ARG A 74 -6.44 5.36 10.28
C ARG A 74 -6.22 4.16 9.36
N MET A 75 -7.07 3.98 8.34
CA MET A 75 -6.86 2.94 7.34
C MET A 75 -5.66 3.24 6.45
N PHE A 76 -5.40 4.51 6.13
CA PHE A 76 -4.19 4.86 5.39
C PHE A 76 -2.94 4.60 6.23
N ASP A 77 -2.94 5.04 7.49
CA ASP A 77 -1.82 4.85 8.40
C ASP A 77 -1.54 3.36 8.71
N LEU A 78 -2.56 2.50 8.58
CA LEU A 78 -2.37 1.05 8.65
C LEU A 78 -1.65 0.49 7.41
N PHE A 79 -1.88 1.10 6.25
CA PHE A 79 -1.27 0.66 5.00
C PHE A 79 0.13 1.24 4.81
N ASP A 80 0.37 2.48 5.25
CA ASP A 80 1.64 3.20 5.21
C ASP A 80 2.49 2.83 6.45
N SER A 81 3.18 1.70 6.38
CA SER A 81 3.86 1.07 7.51
C SER A 81 5.16 1.77 7.89
N ASP A 82 5.81 2.44 6.94
CA ASP A 82 7.01 3.23 7.18
C ASP A 82 6.73 4.73 7.42
N HIS A 83 5.47 5.14 7.27
CA HIS A 83 4.96 6.49 7.52
C HIS A 83 5.58 7.56 6.60
N ASP A 84 5.91 7.20 5.36
CA ASP A 84 6.43 8.12 4.36
C ASP A 84 5.33 8.90 3.60
N GLY A 85 4.06 8.52 3.82
CA GLY A 85 2.89 9.11 3.20
C GLY A 85 2.51 8.52 1.84
N LEU A 86 3.16 7.44 1.41
CA LEU A 86 2.99 6.76 0.14
C LEU A 86 2.88 5.25 0.36
N ILE A 87 1.73 4.66 -0.02
CA ILE A 87 1.60 3.21 0.10
C ILE A 87 2.29 2.55 -1.11
N GLU A 88 3.33 1.77 -0.83
CA GLU A 88 3.98 0.90 -1.80
C GLU A 88 3.20 -0.40 -2.04
N PHE A 89 3.51 -1.10 -3.12
CA PHE A 89 2.82 -2.37 -3.43
C PHE A 89 3.03 -3.43 -2.33
N GLY A 90 4.24 -3.53 -1.78
CA GLY A 90 4.53 -4.49 -0.72
C GLY A 90 3.73 -4.21 0.55
N GLU A 91 3.62 -2.95 0.94
CA GLU A 91 2.82 -2.53 2.09
C GLU A 91 1.33 -2.77 1.87
N PHE A 92 0.83 -2.49 0.66
CA PHE A 92 -0.55 -2.78 0.30
C PHE A 92 -0.90 -4.27 0.47
N VAL A 93 -0.03 -5.16 -0.01
CA VAL A 93 -0.24 -6.61 0.08
C VAL A 93 -0.15 -7.12 1.53
N ARG A 94 0.87 -6.67 2.28
CA ARG A 94 1.05 -7.05 3.69
C ARG A 94 -0.12 -6.58 4.55
N SER A 95 -0.58 -5.34 4.35
CA SER A 95 -1.71 -4.77 5.08
C SER A 95 -3.02 -5.50 4.78
N LEU A 96 -3.26 -5.87 3.52
CA LEU A 96 -4.41 -6.70 3.16
C LEU A 96 -4.34 -8.12 3.72
N SER A 97 -3.14 -8.66 3.94
CA SER A 97 -2.98 -10.01 4.49
C SER A 97 -3.56 -10.13 5.90
N ILE A 98 -3.59 -9.05 6.67
CA ILE A 98 -4.16 -9.02 8.03
C ILE A 98 -5.66 -9.31 7.98
N PHE A 99 -6.34 -8.81 6.95
CA PHE A 99 -7.77 -9.02 6.74
C PHE A 99 -8.08 -10.39 6.12
N HIS A 100 -7.07 -11.22 5.82
CA HIS A 100 -7.29 -12.54 5.24
C HIS A 100 -8.09 -13.44 6.20
N PRO A 101 -9.06 -14.24 5.71
CA PRO A 101 -9.83 -15.14 6.57
C PRO A 101 -8.96 -16.08 7.40
N GLU A 102 -7.86 -16.57 6.81
CA GLU A 102 -6.92 -17.49 7.46
C GLU A 102 -5.90 -16.80 8.38
N ALA A 103 -5.82 -15.47 8.39
CA ALA A 103 -4.92 -14.76 9.30
C ALA A 103 -5.37 -14.93 10.76
N PRO A 104 -4.44 -15.21 11.71
CA PRO A 104 -4.75 -15.36 13.12
C PRO A 104 -5.49 -14.15 13.71
N GLN A 105 -6.42 -14.41 14.63
CA GLN A 105 -7.17 -13.33 15.30
C GLN A 105 -6.26 -12.36 16.08
N ALA A 106 -5.11 -12.83 16.56
CA ALA A 106 -4.11 -12.00 17.23
C ALA A 106 -3.49 -10.96 16.30
N GLU A 107 -3.19 -11.32 15.05
CA GLU A 107 -2.68 -10.40 14.03
C GLU A 107 -3.73 -9.34 13.69
N LYS A 108 -5.00 -9.75 13.56
CA LYS A 108 -6.13 -8.85 13.35
C LYS A 108 -6.35 -7.87 14.51
N ALA A 109 -6.14 -8.33 15.74
CA ALA A 109 -6.32 -7.51 16.94
C ALA A 109 -5.18 -6.50 17.15
N MET A 110 -3.95 -6.80 16.70
CA MET A 110 -2.84 -5.85 16.73
C MET A 110 -3.09 -4.63 15.84
N CYS A 111 -3.84 -4.78 14.74
CA CYS A 111 -4.16 -3.65 13.86
C CYS A 111 -5.19 -2.67 14.43
N MET A 112 -5.74 -2.93 15.62
CA MET A 112 -6.68 -2.04 16.29
C MET A 112 -6.08 -1.24 17.45
N TYR A 113 -4.78 -1.38 17.74
CA TYR A 113 -4.09 -0.68 18.83
C TYR A 113 -3.02 0.29 18.34
#